data_AF-A0A972F0L6-F1
#
_entry.id   AF-A0A972F0L6-F1
#
_cell.length_a   1.000
_cell.length_b   1.000
_cell.length_c   1.000
_cell.angle_alpha   90.00
_cell.angle_beta   90.00
_cell.angle_gamma   90.00
#
_symmetry.space_group_name_H-M   'P 1'
#
loop_
_entity.id
_entity.type
_entity.pdbx_description
1 polymer ?
#
loop_
_entity_poly.entity_id
_entity_poly.type
_entity_poly.pdbx_seq_one_letter_code
_entity_poly.pdbx_strand_id
1 'polypeptide(L)'
;MAQSGDMITVMNDVLERGREFSFVQVLRLVRGHLAAGGEEGLPPVPWQDRVRVRPELSLAFPASDVARVERDGDGFLVTATFLSLYGTASPLPNFYTEELLEEAANDESVLRGFLDLINNRSYHLYFRCWSKYRLFIRIVEENNLVDWERLFCFIGLGEKELSSAVPEAPALLRHIGILTQYPRSAAGLGTILRDVLLLRNIRIIQNVPRMVPIPRDQRMAMGVNACGLGVDTVLGCEIADRMGKLIIEIYSLAWEELNSFLPGTHRHEKLSRYTKFYLVDPLDVELKLVLAAGEARPIRIGDPKARLGLNMWCFAGESIDDASAVYQLAPRPFNPSPPEPGAGQPSEERGFTDYYRRELDCLRKQAAGFAREHPSLAPRISGQAADPGLERLLEGTAFLNALLQRKLDDDFPEFIHEV
;
A
#
# COMPACT_ATOMS: atom_id res chain seq x y z
N MET A 1 3.21 -14.26 -0.91
CA MET A 1 3.31 -15.34 -1.92
C MET A 1 2.76 -16.62 -1.30
N ALA A 2 1.44 -16.81 -1.37
CA ALA A 2 0.85 -18.14 -1.16
C ALA A 2 1.25 -19.02 -2.34
N GLN A 3 1.57 -20.29 -2.08
CA GLN A 3 2.11 -21.19 -3.08
C GLN A 3 1.09 -21.41 -4.20
N SER A 4 1.53 -21.36 -5.47
CA SER A 4 0.67 -21.46 -6.66
C SER A 4 -0.26 -22.69 -6.65
N GLY A 5 0.12 -23.78 -5.96
CA GLY A 5 -0.71 -24.98 -5.77
C GLY A 5 -1.94 -24.81 -4.87
N ASP A 6 -1.88 -23.95 -3.85
CA ASP A 6 -3.03 -23.71 -2.96
C ASP A 6 -4.15 -22.95 -3.69
N MET A 7 -3.77 -21.99 -4.54
CA MET A 7 -4.72 -21.20 -5.32
C MET A 7 -5.46 -22.04 -6.36
N ILE A 8 -4.78 -23.02 -6.97
CA ILE A 8 -5.42 -23.95 -7.92
C ILE A 8 -6.46 -24.82 -7.21
N THR A 9 -6.13 -25.31 -6.00
CA THR A 9 -7.04 -26.12 -5.19
C THR A 9 -8.29 -25.33 -4.80
N VAL A 10 -8.11 -24.10 -4.31
CA VAL A 10 -9.23 -23.21 -3.94
C VAL A 10 -10.10 -22.86 -5.16
N MET A 11 -9.51 -22.67 -6.34
CA MET A 11 -10.30 -22.38 -7.55
C MET A 11 -11.12 -23.58 -8.03
N ASN A 12 -10.65 -24.80 -7.82
CA ASN A 12 -11.48 -25.99 -8.06
C ASN A 12 -12.67 -26.04 -7.10
N ASP A 13 -12.47 -25.71 -5.82
CA ASP A 13 -13.56 -25.60 -4.85
C ASP A 13 -14.57 -24.50 -5.25
N VAL A 14 -14.12 -23.37 -5.79
CA VAL A 14 -15.03 -22.32 -6.30
C VAL A 14 -15.87 -22.80 -7.48
N LEU A 15 -15.31 -23.62 -8.37
CA LEU A 15 -16.02 -24.17 -9.53
C LEU A 15 -17.01 -25.28 -9.12
N GLU A 16 -16.64 -26.16 -8.20
CA GLU A 16 -17.49 -27.28 -7.76
C GLU A 16 -18.52 -26.86 -6.71
N ARG A 17 -18.13 -25.99 -5.78
CA ARG A 17 -18.86 -25.60 -4.57
C ARG A 17 -19.07 -24.09 -4.46
N GLY A 18 -19.23 -23.40 -5.60
CA GLY A 18 -19.41 -21.94 -5.64
C GLY A 18 -20.52 -21.38 -4.75
N ARG A 19 -21.53 -22.18 -4.41
CA ARG A 19 -22.62 -21.83 -3.48
C ARG A 19 -22.17 -21.62 -2.03
N GLU A 20 -21.03 -22.20 -1.64
CA GLU A 20 -20.48 -22.08 -0.28
C GLU A 20 -19.73 -20.75 -0.08
N PHE A 21 -19.48 -20.00 -1.16
CA PHE A 21 -18.75 -18.74 -1.14
C PHE A 21 -19.70 -17.55 -1.29
N SER A 22 -19.36 -16.43 -0.63
CA SER A 22 -20.06 -15.17 -0.91
C SER A 22 -19.65 -14.62 -2.27
N PHE A 23 -20.50 -13.81 -2.89
CA PHE A 23 -20.23 -13.22 -4.20
C PHE A 23 -18.90 -12.46 -4.26
N VAL A 24 -18.62 -11.68 -3.21
CA VAL A 24 -17.39 -10.90 -3.10
C VAL A 24 -16.16 -11.82 -2.97
N GLN A 25 -16.28 -12.94 -2.23
CA GLN A 25 -15.19 -13.91 -2.12
C GLN A 25 -14.89 -14.54 -3.49
N VAL A 26 -15.92 -14.95 -4.22
CA VAL A 26 -15.76 -15.49 -5.59
C VAL A 26 -15.03 -14.49 -6.48
N LEU A 27 -15.49 -13.23 -6.54
CA LEU A 27 -14.84 -12.22 -7.38
C LEU A 27 -13.39 -11.94 -6.98
N ARG A 28 -13.06 -11.91 -5.68
CA ARG A 28 -11.67 -11.75 -5.20
C ARG A 28 -10.79 -12.92 -5.64
N LEU A 29 -11.27 -14.15 -5.47
CA LEU A 29 -10.54 -15.37 -5.83
C LEU A 29 -10.32 -15.48 -7.34
N VAL A 30 -11.39 -15.28 -8.13
CA VAL A 30 -11.32 -15.29 -9.59
C VAL A 30 -10.36 -14.19 -10.10
N ARG A 31 -10.47 -12.97 -9.57
CA ARG A 31 -9.55 -11.87 -9.91
C ARG A 31 -8.09 -12.23 -9.58
N GLY A 32 -7.84 -12.80 -8.40
CA GLY A 32 -6.51 -13.23 -7.99
C GLY A 32 -5.94 -14.33 -8.89
N HIS A 33 -6.77 -15.30 -9.29
CA HIS A 33 -6.40 -16.35 -10.22
C HIS A 33 -6.04 -15.80 -11.62
N LEU A 34 -6.86 -14.88 -12.15
CA LEU A 34 -6.62 -14.24 -13.44
C LEU A 34 -5.36 -13.36 -13.42
N ALA A 35 -5.06 -12.69 -12.31
CA ALA A 35 -3.83 -11.91 -12.15
C ALA A 35 -2.56 -12.78 -12.09
N ALA A 36 -2.65 -13.97 -11.49
CA ALA A 36 -1.53 -14.91 -11.41
C ALA A 36 -1.22 -15.60 -12.75
N GLY A 37 -2.21 -15.72 -13.64
CA GLY A 37 -2.08 -16.34 -14.96
C GLY A 37 -1.76 -15.38 -16.11
N GLY A 38 -1.42 -14.11 -15.83
CA GLY A 38 -1.07 -13.14 -16.87
C GLY A 38 0.23 -13.50 -17.58
N GLU A 39 0.17 -13.69 -18.90
CA GLU A 39 1.36 -13.90 -19.74
C GLU A 39 2.21 -12.62 -19.78
N GLU A 40 3.52 -12.73 -19.49
CA GLU A 40 4.46 -11.61 -19.60
C GLU A 40 4.47 -11.08 -21.05
N GLY A 41 4.17 -9.79 -21.23
CA GLY A 41 4.33 -9.09 -22.51
C GLY A 41 3.04 -8.73 -23.26
N LEU A 42 1.87 -9.16 -22.79
CA LEU A 42 0.57 -8.69 -23.30
C LEU A 42 0.02 -7.56 -22.42
N PRO A 43 -0.67 -6.54 -22.99
CA PRO A 43 -1.34 -5.52 -22.18
C PRO A 43 -2.37 -6.21 -21.26
N PRO A 44 -2.43 -5.84 -19.97
CA PRO A 44 -3.36 -6.47 -19.04
C PRO A 44 -4.79 -6.19 -19.49
N VAL A 45 -5.48 -7.22 -19.98
CA VAL A 45 -6.92 -7.15 -20.24
C VAL A 45 -7.60 -6.94 -18.89
N PRO A 46 -8.50 -5.93 -18.75
CA PRO A 46 -9.26 -5.74 -17.51
C PRO A 46 -9.97 -7.04 -17.12
N TRP A 47 -9.79 -7.49 -15.89
CA TRP A 47 -10.39 -8.75 -15.44
C TRP A 47 -11.93 -8.74 -15.55
N GLN A 48 -12.55 -7.55 -15.57
CA GLN A 48 -13.98 -7.39 -15.79
C GLN A 48 -14.44 -7.87 -17.18
N ASP A 49 -13.54 -7.89 -18.17
CA ASP A 49 -13.85 -8.42 -19.50
C ASP A 49 -13.77 -9.96 -19.55
N ARG A 50 -13.12 -10.57 -18.56
CA ARG A 50 -12.94 -12.03 -18.41
C ARG A 50 -13.82 -12.66 -17.34
N VAL A 51 -14.61 -11.87 -16.62
CA VAL A 51 -15.52 -12.38 -15.59
C VAL A 51 -16.90 -11.81 -15.86
N ARG A 52 -17.78 -12.63 -16.42
CA ARG A 52 -19.18 -12.25 -16.64
C ARG A 52 -19.99 -12.62 -15.40
N VAL A 53 -20.87 -11.73 -14.98
CA VAL A 53 -21.82 -11.99 -13.91
C VAL A 53 -23.23 -11.86 -14.45
N ARG A 54 -24.07 -12.86 -14.21
CA ARG A 54 -25.50 -12.83 -14.57
C ARG A 54 -26.37 -13.24 -13.39
N PRO A 55 -27.65 -12.81 -13.36
CA PRO A 55 -28.61 -13.35 -12.42
C PRO A 55 -28.98 -14.82 -12.67
N GLU A 56 -29.34 -15.51 -11.60
CA GLU A 56 -30.01 -16.81 -11.64
C GLU A 56 -31.45 -16.63 -12.14
N LEU A 57 -31.79 -17.32 -13.23
CA LEU A 57 -33.16 -17.36 -13.74
C LEU A 57 -33.94 -18.40 -12.94
N SER A 58 -34.53 -17.97 -11.82
CA SER A 58 -35.31 -18.84 -10.94
C SER A 58 -36.32 -18.04 -10.12
N LEU A 59 -37.43 -18.70 -9.77
CA LEU A 59 -38.40 -18.24 -8.77
C LEU A 59 -38.22 -18.92 -7.40
N ALA A 60 -37.23 -19.79 -7.27
CA ALA A 60 -36.90 -20.44 -6.01
C ALA A 60 -36.10 -19.50 -5.09
N PHE A 61 -36.41 -19.53 -3.79
CA PHE A 61 -35.66 -18.77 -2.80
C PHE A 61 -34.17 -19.16 -2.81
N PRO A 62 -33.25 -18.20 -2.95
CA PRO A 62 -31.84 -18.50 -3.02
C PRO A 62 -31.29 -18.88 -1.64
N ALA A 63 -30.44 -19.91 -1.62
CA ALA A 63 -29.74 -20.34 -0.40
C ALA A 63 -28.43 -19.57 -0.13
N SER A 64 -27.88 -18.93 -1.16
CA SER A 64 -26.56 -18.28 -1.17
C SER A 64 -26.53 -17.15 -2.20
N ASP A 65 -25.57 -16.24 -2.07
CA ASP A 65 -25.34 -15.12 -3.02
C ASP A 65 -24.96 -15.59 -4.43
N VAL A 66 -24.31 -16.76 -4.52
CA VAL A 66 -23.84 -17.37 -5.77
C VAL A 66 -24.57 -18.69 -5.96
N ALA A 67 -25.19 -18.87 -7.13
CA ALA A 67 -25.85 -20.11 -7.51
C ALA A 67 -24.87 -21.12 -8.12
N ARG A 68 -23.91 -20.65 -8.95
CA ARG A 68 -22.84 -21.45 -9.53
C ARG A 68 -21.76 -20.56 -10.17
N VAL A 69 -20.57 -21.15 -10.36
CA VAL A 69 -19.46 -20.54 -11.10
C VAL A 69 -19.02 -21.52 -12.18
N GLU A 70 -18.96 -21.06 -13.42
CA GLU A 70 -18.66 -21.89 -14.58
C GLU A 70 -17.45 -21.30 -15.33
N ARG A 71 -16.70 -22.13 -16.06
CA ARG A 71 -15.68 -21.63 -16.99
C ARG A 71 -16.36 -21.13 -18.26
N ASP A 72 -15.93 -19.98 -18.75
CA ASP A 72 -16.45 -19.36 -19.98
C ASP A 72 -15.28 -18.94 -20.87
N GLY A 73 -14.86 -19.83 -21.77
CA GLY A 73 -13.67 -19.62 -22.60
C GLY A 73 -12.39 -19.44 -21.78
N ASP A 74 -11.73 -18.29 -21.92
CA ASP A 74 -10.57 -17.88 -21.15
C ASP A 74 -10.96 -17.19 -19.81
N GLY A 75 -12.25 -17.11 -19.51
CA GLY A 75 -12.82 -16.41 -18.37
C GLY A 75 -13.73 -17.27 -17.50
N PHE A 76 -14.59 -16.60 -16.73
CA PHE A 76 -15.53 -17.21 -15.80
C PHE A 76 -16.91 -16.58 -15.91
N LEU A 77 -17.94 -17.41 -15.75
CA LEU A 77 -19.32 -17.00 -15.63
C LEU A 77 -19.81 -17.24 -14.20
N VAL A 78 -20.10 -16.17 -13.48
CA VAL A 78 -20.65 -16.21 -12.12
C VAL A 78 -22.15 -16.00 -12.22
N THR A 79 -22.94 -16.93 -11.69
CA THR A 79 -24.39 -16.77 -11.60
C THR A 79 -24.77 -16.38 -10.17
N ALA A 80 -25.26 -15.16 -10.00
CA ALA A 80 -25.60 -14.55 -8.71
C ALA A 80 -27.12 -14.50 -8.49
N THR A 81 -27.55 -14.44 -7.22
CA THR A 81 -28.96 -14.58 -6.84
C THR A 81 -29.61 -13.29 -6.30
N PHE A 82 -28.88 -12.18 -6.31
CA PHE A 82 -29.27 -10.89 -5.74
C PHE A 82 -28.97 -9.75 -6.73
N LEU A 83 -29.52 -8.56 -6.53
CA LEU A 83 -29.27 -7.39 -7.41
C LEU A 83 -29.55 -7.71 -8.89
N SER A 84 -30.71 -8.31 -9.16
CA SER A 84 -31.09 -8.79 -10.48
C SER A 84 -32.27 -8.03 -11.07
N LEU A 85 -32.32 -7.90 -12.40
CA LEU A 85 -33.50 -7.41 -13.12
C LEU A 85 -34.54 -8.50 -13.42
N TYR A 86 -34.25 -9.76 -13.13
CA TYR A 86 -35.17 -10.89 -13.24
C TYR A 86 -34.87 -11.93 -12.14
N GLY A 87 -35.77 -12.88 -11.93
CA GLY A 87 -35.68 -13.85 -10.84
C GLY A 87 -36.27 -13.32 -9.52
N THR A 88 -36.08 -14.07 -8.43
CA THR A 88 -36.71 -13.80 -7.13
C THR A 88 -36.41 -12.44 -6.52
N ALA A 89 -35.25 -11.86 -6.81
CA ALA A 89 -34.80 -10.58 -6.26
C ALA A 89 -35.13 -9.38 -7.18
N SER A 90 -35.89 -9.61 -8.25
CA SER A 90 -36.17 -8.58 -9.24
C SER A 90 -37.14 -7.51 -8.72
N PRO A 91 -36.88 -6.22 -8.99
CA PRO A 91 -37.87 -5.16 -8.80
C PRO A 91 -38.92 -5.11 -9.92
N LEU A 92 -38.70 -5.83 -11.03
CA LEU A 92 -39.65 -5.88 -12.14
C LEU A 92 -40.82 -6.81 -11.80
N PRO A 93 -42.01 -6.59 -12.39
CA PRO A 93 -43.13 -7.51 -12.25
C PRO A 93 -42.77 -8.96 -12.61
N ASN A 94 -43.34 -9.93 -11.88
CA ASN A 94 -43.04 -11.36 -12.02
C ASN A 94 -43.25 -11.90 -13.44
N PHE A 95 -44.21 -11.36 -14.20
CA PHE A 95 -44.49 -11.83 -15.55
C PHE A 95 -43.27 -11.72 -16.49
N TYR A 96 -42.36 -10.77 -16.27
CA TYR A 96 -41.10 -10.71 -17.04
C TYR A 96 -40.22 -11.92 -16.76
N THR A 97 -40.15 -12.38 -15.52
CA THR A 97 -39.38 -13.57 -15.16
C THR A 97 -40.04 -14.84 -15.69
N GLU A 98 -41.39 -14.89 -15.67
CA GLU A 98 -42.15 -16.00 -16.26
C GLU A 98 -41.92 -16.09 -17.77
N GLU A 99 -41.96 -14.97 -18.49
CA GLU A 99 -41.67 -14.91 -19.93
C GLU A 99 -40.23 -15.39 -20.24
N LEU A 100 -39.25 -14.99 -19.42
CA LEU A 100 -37.87 -15.47 -19.57
C LEU A 100 -37.72 -16.97 -19.27
N LEU A 101 -38.52 -17.52 -18.36
CA LEU A 101 -38.56 -18.95 -18.09
C LEU A 101 -39.18 -19.72 -19.25
N GLU A 102 -40.24 -19.19 -19.87
CA GLU A 102 -40.85 -19.75 -21.08
C GLU A 102 -39.88 -19.69 -22.27
N GLU A 103 -39.18 -18.56 -22.45
CA GLU A 103 -38.13 -18.38 -23.46
C GLU A 103 -37.03 -19.43 -23.27
N ALA A 104 -36.52 -19.58 -22.05
CA ALA A 104 -35.51 -20.59 -21.72
C ALA A 104 -36.00 -22.03 -21.92
N ALA A 105 -37.28 -22.31 -21.71
CA ALA A 105 -37.87 -23.63 -21.97
C ALA A 105 -37.93 -23.96 -23.47
N ASN A 106 -37.91 -22.95 -24.34
CA ASN A 106 -37.82 -23.09 -25.80
C ASN A 106 -36.36 -23.02 -26.32
N ASP A 107 -35.36 -23.15 -25.44
CA ASP A 107 -33.93 -22.99 -25.75
C ASP A 107 -33.57 -21.61 -26.35
N GLU A 108 -34.39 -20.60 -26.07
CA GLU A 108 -34.14 -19.20 -26.42
C GLU A 108 -33.64 -18.43 -25.18
N SER A 109 -32.81 -17.40 -25.39
CA SER A 109 -32.22 -16.63 -24.26
C SER A 109 -31.91 -15.19 -24.64
N VAL A 110 -32.64 -14.65 -25.59
CA VAL A 110 -32.43 -13.31 -26.14
C VAL A 110 -32.71 -12.24 -25.11
N LEU A 111 -33.94 -12.19 -24.57
CA LEU A 111 -34.33 -11.10 -23.67
C LEU A 111 -33.50 -11.16 -22.40
N ARG A 112 -33.23 -12.39 -21.93
CA ARG A 112 -32.30 -12.66 -20.83
C ARG A 112 -30.92 -12.07 -21.11
N GLY A 113 -30.34 -12.37 -22.27
CA GLY A 113 -29.01 -11.91 -22.64
C GLY A 113 -28.90 -10.39 -22.74
N PHE A 114 -29.96 -9.71 -23.20
CA PHE A 114 -30.01 -8.24 -23.17
C PHE A 114 -30.01 -7.70 -21.72
N LEU A 115 -30.84 -8.25 -20.82
CA LEU A 115 -30.87 -7.85 -19.42
C LEU A 115 -29.56 -8.16 -18.71
N ASP A 116 -28.86 -9.22 -19.11
CA ASP A 116 -27.56 -9.59 -18.57
C ASP A 116 -26.49 -8.52 -18.87
N LEU A 117 -26.58 -7.77 -19.97
CA LEU A 117 -25.66 -6.64 -20.24
C LEU A 117 -25.70 -5.60 -19.12
N ILE A 118 -26.91 -5.26 -18.66
CA ILE A 118 -27.15 -4.26 -17.61
C ILE A 118 -26.73 -4.82 -16.24
N ASN A 119 -27.18 -6.04 -15.94
CA ASN A 119 -26.86 -6.70 -14.66
C ASN A 119 -25.35 -6.90 -14.51
N ASN A 120 -24.66 -7.39 -15.55
CA ASN A 120 -23.23 -7.64 -15.54
C ASN A 120 -22.45 -6.38 -15.12
N ARG A 121 -22.76 -5.24 -15.75
CA ARG A 121 -22.12 -3.98 -15.39
C ARG A 121 -22.41 -3.59 -13.94
N SER A 122 -23.65 -3.78 -13.50
CA SER A 122 -24.11 -3.43 -12.14
C SER A 122 -23.38 -4.24 -11.07
N TYR A 123 -23.17 -5.54 -11.29
CA TYR A 123 -22.41 -6.41 -10.38
C TYR A 123 -20.94 -5.99 -10.24
N HIS A 124 -20.28 -5.62 -11.34
CA HIS A 124 -18.90 -5.10 -11.28
C HIS A 124 -18.83 -3.78 -10.51
N LEU A 125 -19.81 -2.89 -10.69
CA LEU A 125 -19.89 -1.65 -9.93
C LEU A 125 -20.17 -1.92 -8.46
N TYR A 126 -21.03 -2.87 -8.13
CA TYR A 126 -21.26 -3.31 -6.75
C TYR A 126 -19.96 -3.79 -6.09
N PHE A 127 -19.18 -4.63 -6.77
CA PHE A 127 -17.88 -5.08 -6.26
C PHE A 127 -16.89 -3.93 -6.05
N ARG A 128 -16.86 -2.96 -6.97
CA ARG A 128 -16.03 -1.74 -6.83
C ARG A 128 -16.49 -0.86 -5.66
N CYS A 129 -17.80 -0.69 -5.46
CA CYS A 129 -18.36 -0.02 -4.28
C CYS A 129 -17.91 -0.71 -2.99
N TRP A 130 -17.94 -2.04 -2.98
CA TRP A 130 -17.48 -2.83 -1.84
C TRP A 130 -15.96 -2.67 -1.62
N SER A 131 -15.13 -2.65 -2.67
CA SER A 131 -13.68 -2.55 -2.48
C SER A 131 -13.19 -1.14 -2.14
N LYS A 132 -13.88 -0.06 -2.56
CA LYS A 132 -13.44 1.34 -2.42
C LYS A 132 -12.89 1.69 -1.03
N TYR A 133 -13.64 1.38 0.03
CA TYR A 133 -13.30 1.78 1.40
C TYR A 133 -12.53 0.71 2.19
N ARG A 134 -12.15 -0.40 1.56
CA ARG A 134 -11.42 -1.51 2.21
C ARG A 134 -9.95 -1.42 1.87
N LEU A 135 -9.24 -0.61 2.66
CA LEU A 135 -7.82 -0.29 2.44
C LEU A 135 -6.95 -1.53 2.24
N PHE A 136 -7.15 -2.59 3.03
CA PHE A 136 -6.39 -3.83 2.89
C PHE A 136 -6.59 -4.51 1.53
N ILE A 137 -7.79 -4.42 0.92
CA ILE A 137 -8.05 -4.93 -0.44
C ILE A 137 -7.33 -4.04 -1.45
N ARG A 138 -7.52 -2.72 -1.33
CA ARG A 138 -6.94 -1.71 -2.23
C ARG A 138 -5.42 -1.79 -2.30
N ILE A 139 -4.78 -2.06 -1.16
CA ILE A 139 -3.33 -2.11 -1.04
C ILE A 139 -2.78 -3.51 -1.35
N VAL A 140 -3.28 -4.54 -0.66
CA VAL A 140 -2.65 -5.87 -0.70
C VAL A 140 -3.03 -6.64 -1.96
N GLU A 141 -4.27 -6.50 -2.44
CA GLU A 141 -4.75 -7.24 -3.61
C GLU A 141 -4.73 -6.41 -4.88
N GLU A 142 -5.17 -5.15 -4.82
CA GLU A 142 -5.26 -4.28 -6.00
C GLU A 142 -3.97 -3.53 -6.29
N ASN A 143 -3.03 -3.49 -5.33
CA ASN A 143 -1.79 -2.72 -5.41
C ASN A 143 -2.01 -1.28 -5.90
N ASN A 144 -3.05 -0.62 -5.37
CA ASN A 144 -3.45 0.70 -5.82
C ASN A 144 -2.41 1.74 -5.40
N LEU A 145 -1.72 2.33 -6.39
CA LEU A 145 -0.64 3.29 -6.15
C LEU A 145 -1.09 4.57 -5.44
N VAL A 146 -2.30 5.06 -5.71
CA VAL A 146 -2.85 6.26 -5.08
C VAL A 146 -3.12 6.02 -3.60
N ASP A 147 -3.66 4.85 -3.26
CA ASP A 147 -3.90 4.49 -1.85
C ASP A 147 -2.57 4.23 -1.09
N TRP A 148 -1.54 3.72 -1.77
CA TRP A 148 -0.18 3.66 -1.23
C TRP A 148 0.40 5.05 -0.95
N GLU A 149 0.30 5.97 -1.90
CA GLU A 149 0.76 7.35 -1.79
C GLU A 149 0.10 8.05 -0.59
N ARG A 150 -1.22 7.93 -0.45
CA ARG A 150 -1.99 8.44 0.71
C ARG A 150 -1.45 7.93 2.03
N LEU A 151 -1.12 6.64 2.11
CA LEU A 151 -0.51 6.08 3.32
C LEU A 151 0.87 6.64 3.59
N PHE A 152 1.67 6.84 2.55
CA PHE A 152 2.99 7.42 2.68
C PHE A 152 2.96 8.89 3.12
N CYS A 153 1.91 9.64 2.76
CA CYS A 153 1.73 11.02 3.24
C CYS A 153 1.73 11.11 4.78
N PHE A 154 1.14 10.14 5.49
CA PHE A 154 1.13 10.14 6.96
C PHE A 154 2.51 10.04 7.61
N ILE A 155 3.49 9.50 6.89
CA ILE A 155 4.87 9.39 7.37
C ILE A 155 5.82 10.36 6.64
N GLY A 156 5.29 11.31 5.86
CA GLY A 156 6.08 12.30 5.12
C GLY A 156 6.82 11.72 3.91
N LEU A 157 6.36 10.59 3.36
CA LEU A 157 6.92 9.94 2.18
C LEU A 157 5.99 9.99 0.96
N GLY A 158 4.99 10.89 0.95
CA GLY A 158 3.99 10.99 -0.12
C GLY A 158 4.60 11.23 -1.50
N GLU A 159 5.67 12.03 -1.56
CA GLU A 159 6.39 12.28 -2.81
C GLU A 159 7.19 11.04 -3.27
N LYS A 160 7.19 10.80 -4.58
CA LYS A 160 7.85 9.63 -5.17
C LYS A 160 9.36 9.64 -4.93
N GLU A 161 9.99 10.82 -4.94
CA GLU A 161 11.41 11.01 -4.67
C GLU A 161 11.75 10.62 -3.23
N LEU A 162 10.89 10.99 -2.27
CA LEU A 162 11.07 10.71 -0.85
C LEU A 162 10.86 9.23 -0.55
N SER A 163 9.78 8.64 -1.06
CA SER A 163 9.51 7.19 -0.89
C SER A 163 10.61 6.33 -1.53
N SER A 164 11.15 6.74 -2.69
CA SER A 164 12.25 6.01 -3.36
C SER A 164 13.59 6.14 -2.62
N ALA A 165 13.81 7.24 -1.89
CA ALA A 165 15.02 7.43 -1.08
C ALA A 165 15.08 6.51 0.15
N VAL A 166 13.96 5.89 0.53
CA VAL A 166 13.86 5.02 1.70
C VAL A 166 13.57 3.57 1.25
N PRO A 167 14.61 2.72 1.14
CA PRO A 167 14.43 1.29 0.93
C PRO A 167 13.54 0.69 2.02
N GLU A 168 12.62 -0.19 1.61
CA GLU A 168 11.61 -0.80 2.50
C GLU A 168 10.63 0.21 3.13
N ALA A 169 10.35 1.35 2.47
CA ALA A 169 9.34 2.32 2.93
C ALA A 169 8.00 1.68 3.37
N PRO A 170 7.43 0.65 2.69
CA PRO A 170 6.22 -0.02 3.18
C PRO A 170 6.34 -0.58 4.60
N ALA A 171 7.53 -1.02 5.03
CA ALA A 171 7.76 -1.53 6.38
C ALA A 171 7.66 -0.43 7.45
N LEU A 172 7.92 0.84 7.09
CA LEU A 172 7.74 1.98 7.99
C LEU A 172 6.27 2.26 8.30
N LEU A 173 5.33 1.92 7.40
CA LEU A 173 3.90 2.13 7.65
C LEU A 173 3.39 1.33 8.85
N ARG A 174 4.02 0.19 9.17
CA ARG A 174 3.74 -0.55 10.41
C ARG A 174 3.99 0.31 11.66
N HIS A 175 4.92 1.25 11.57
CA HIS A 175 5.32 2.17 12.64
C HIS A 175 4.61 3.52 12.55
N ILE A 176 3.57 3.67 11.71
CA ILE A 176 2.86 4.94 11.49
C ILE A 176 2.45 5.61 12.81
N GLY A 177 1.92 4.87 13.79
CA GLY A 177 1.52 5.43 15.08
C GLY A 177 2.68 6.01 15.91
N ILE A 178 3.90 5.50 15.74
CA ILE A 178 5.11 6.05 16.38
C ILE A 178 5.67 7.21 15.56
N LEU A 179 5.56 7.13 14.23
CA LEU A 179 6.00 8.13 13.27
C LEU A 179 5.05 9.32 13.12
N THR A 180 3.85 9.29 13.68
CA THR A 180 2.95 10.45 13.74
C THR A 180 2.98 11.15 15.10
N GLN A 181 3.58 10.54 16.12
CA GLN A 181 3.68 11.14 17.45
C GLN A 181 4.70 12.27 17.50
N TYR A 182 4.29 13.37 18.12
CA TYR A 182 5.14 14.49 18.51
C TYR A 182 4.97 14.75 20.02
N PRO A 183 6.05 14.89 20.80
CA PRO A 183 7.46 14.82 20.38
C PRO A 183 7.94 13.39 20.07
N ARG A 184 9.03 13.30 19.31
CA ARG A 184 9.73 12.02 19.05
C ARG A 184 10.40 11.53 20.34
N SER A 185 10.09 10.30 20.76
CA SER A 185 10.59 9.73 22.01
C SER A 185 11.70 8.71 21.79
N ALA A 186 12.62 8.59 22.75
CA ALA A 186 13.63 7.55 22.73
C ALA A 186 13.04 6.12 22.76
N ALA A 187 11.88 5.95 23.41
CA ALA A 187 11.15 4.67 23.39
C ALA A 187 10.63 4.34 21.97
N GLY A 188 10.15 5.35 21.24
CA GLY A 188 9.73 5.21 19.85
C GLY A 188 10.89 4.82 18.93
N LEU A 189 12.01 5.54 19.01
CA LEU A 189 13.23 5.20 18.28
C LEU A 189 13.70 3.77 18.57
N GLY A 190 13.78 3.41 19.86
CA GLY A 190 14.18 2.08 20.27
C GLY A 190 13.23 0.99 19.75
N THR A 191 11.92 1.24 19.73
CA THR A 191 10.93 0.28 19.23
C THR A 191 11.09 0.05 17.72
N ILE A 192 11.23 1.11 16.93
CA ILE A 192 11.45 1.00 15.48
C ILE A 192 12.74 0.24 15.19
N LEU A 193 13.85 0.60 15.83
CA LEU A 193 15.13 -0.05 15.59
C LEU A 193 15.12 -1.53 15.98
N ARG A 194 14.46 -1.90 17.09
CA ARG A 194 14.32 -3.30 17.49
C ARG A 194 13.54 -4.14 16.48
N ASP A 195 12.45 -3.61 15.95
CA ASP A 195 11.64 -4.30 14.95
C ASP A 195 12.37 -4.44 13.61
N VAL A 196 12.90 -3.34 13.09
CA VAL A 196 13.53 -3.26 11.77
C VAL A 196 14.84 -4.07 11.68
N LEU A 197 15.59 -4.13 12.78
CA LEU A 197 16.85 -4.87 12.86
C LEU A 197 16.68 -6.29 13.41
N LEU A 198 15.46 -6.66 13.83
CA LEU A 198 15.11 -7.92 14.48
C LEU A 198 15.99 -8.21 15.72
N LEU A 199 16.22 -7.17 16.54
CA LEU A 199 17.07 -7.22 17.74
C LEU A 199 16.29 -6.77 18.96
N ARG A 200 16.48 -7.44 20.11
CA ARG A 200 15.83 -7.06 21.38
C ARG A 200 16.73 -6.24 22.30
N ASN A 201 18.03 -6.37 22.09
CA ASN A 201 19.13 -5.82 22.88
C ASN A 201 19.54 -4.40 22.46
N ILE A 202 18.57 -3.53 22.19
CA ILE A 202 18.81 -2.12 21.84
C ILE A 202 18.24 -1.21 22.92
N ARG A 203 19.09 -0.30 23.41
CA ARG A 203 18.75 0.76 24.37
C ARG A 203 19.17 2.13 23.83
N ILE A 204 18.38 3.15 24.12
CA ILE A 204 18.69 4.54 23.77
C ILE A 204 19.07 5.26 25.06
N ILE A 205 20.31 5.74 25.13
CA ILE A 205 20.84 6.52 26.25
C ILE A 205 20.69 8.00 25.86
N GLN A 206 19.86 8.71 26.60
CA GLN A 206 19.58 10.13 26.40
C GLN A 206 20.46 10.99 27.31
N ASN A 207 20.49 12.29 27.03
CA ASN A 207 21.11 13.30 27.87
C ASN A 207 22.61 13.08 28.12
N VAL A 208 23.31 12.63 27.08
CA VAL A 208 24.73 12.30 27.13
C VAL A 208 25.55 13.59 27.18
N PRO A 209 26.39 13.79 28.20
CA PRO A 209 27.19 15.01 28.30
C PRO A 209 28.21 15.10 27.17
N ARG A 210 28.38 16.30 26.62
CA ARG A 210 29.41 16.65 25.65
C ARG A 210 29.87 18.09 25.84
N MET A 211 31.04 18.41 25.30
CA MET A 211 31.50 19.79 25.15
C MET A 211 31.21 20.26 23.72
N VAL A 212 30.66 21.46 23.58
CA VAL A 212 30.32 22.05 22.28
C VAL A 212 31.10 23.35 22.11
N PRO A 213 31.76 23.57 20.95
CA PRO A 213 32.43 24.83 20.70
C PRO A 213 31.43 25.98 20.64
N ILE A 214 31.73 27.05 21.35
CA ILE A 214 30.99 28.30 21.30
C ILE A 214 31.36 29.01 19.97
N PRO A 215 30.38 29.37 19.12
CA PRO A 215 30.60 30.16 17.92
C PRO A 215 31.40 31.44 18.20
N ARG A 216 32.29 31.85 17.29
CA ARG A 216 33.22 32.97 17.56
C ARG A 216 32.51 34.29 17.88
N ASP A 217 31.37 34.52 17.24
CA ASP A 217 30.45 35.64 17.44
C ASP A 217 29.71 35.61 18.78
N GLN A 218 29.68 34.45 19.45
CA GLN A 218 29.06 34.25 20.77
C GLN A 218 30.10 34.15 21.90
N ARG A 219 31.39 34.27 21.59
CA ARG A 219 32.46 34.27 22.61
C ARG A 219 32.55 35.63 23.24
N MET A 220 32.80 35.65 24.55
CA MET A 220 33.06 36.88 25.27
C MET A 220 34.31 37.57 24.74
N ALA A 221 34.19 38.88 24.52
CA ALA A 221 35.29 39.75 24.16
C ALA A 221 35.21 41.05 24.95
N MET A 222 36.38 41.61 25.27
CA MET A 222 36.46 42.87 25.99
C MET A 222 35.85 44.00 25.16
N GLY A 223 35.04 44.85 25.80
CA GLY A 223 34.39 45.99 25.14
C GLY A 223 33.11 45.65 24.38
N VAL A 224 32.58 44.43 24.52
CA VAL A 224 31.30 44.01 23.93
C VAL A 224 30.21 43.97 25.02
N ASN A 225 28.98 44.35 24.65
CA ASN A 225 27.81 44.27 25.53
C ASN A 225 27.39 42.79 25.77
N ALA A 226 26.50 42.54 26.74
CA ALA A 226 26.00 41.19 27.11
C ALA A 226 27.12 40.25 27.60
N CYS A 227 27.92 40.75 28.54
CA CYS A 227 29.02 40.05 29.18
C CYS A 227 29.00 40.27 30.71
N GLY A 228 27.81 40.28 31.30
CA GLY A 228 27.56 40.52 32.72
C GLY A 228 27.87 39.30 33.57
N LEU A 229 28.72 39.48 34.59
CA LEU A 229 29.08 38.42 35.53
C LEU A 229 27.83 37.90 36.25
N GLY A 230 27.62 36.58 36.22
CA GLY A 230 26.49 35.92 36.87
C GLY A 230 25.17 35.93 36.08
N VAL A 231 25.15 36.53 34.88
CA VAL A 231 23.95 36.55 34.01
C VAL A 231 24.21 35.73 32.74
N ASP A 232 25.16 36.17 31.92
CA ASP A 232 25.44 35.61 30.58
C ASP A 232 26.94 35.37 30.33
N THR A 233 27.75 35.44 31.39
CA THR A 233 29.20 35.17 31.32
C THR A 233 29.49 33.68 31.11
N VAL A 234 30.13 33.35 29.99
CA VAL A 234 30.64 32.00 29.70
C VAL A 234 32.16 32.08 29.47
N LEU A 235 32.90 31.35 30.29
CA LEU A 235 34.36 31.34 30.22
C LEU A 235 34.87 30.28 29.23
N GLY A 236 35.78 30.69 28.35
CA GLY A 236 36.45 29.80 27.39
C GLY A 236 35.83 29.80 26.00
N CYS A 237 36.06 28.72 25.26
CA CYS A 237 35.60 28.56 23.88
C CYS A 237 34.64 27.37 23.71
N GLU A 238 34.24 26.72 24.80
CA GLU A 238 33.38 25.54 24.81
C GLU A 238 32.39 25.60 25.97
N ILE A 239 31.21 24.97 25.81
CA ILE A 239 30.17 24.87 26.83
C ILE A 239 29.69 23.42 26.97
N ALA A 240 29.32 23.03 28.19
CA ALA A 240 28.73 21.72 28.46
C ALA A 240 27.30 21.65 27.91
N ASP A 241 27.01 20.61 27.14
CA ASP A 241 25.72 20.31 26.54
C ASP A 241 25.27 18.90 26.95
N ARG A 242 23.99 18.74 27.27
CA ARG A 242 23.36 17.43 27.49
C ARG A 242 22.15 17.22 26.60
N MET A 243 21.71 18.22 25.84
CA MET A 243 20.49 18.11 25.04
C MET A 243 20.80 17.63 23.61
N GLY A 244 21.99 17.92 23.09
CA GLY A 244 22.35 17.66 21.71
C GLY A 244 22.95 16.29 21.39
N LYS A 245 22.95 15.31 22.32
CA LYS A 245 23.59 13.99 22.10
C LYS A 245 22.84 12.81 22.73
N LEU A 246 22.78 11.72 21.97
CA LEU A 246 22.30 10.42 22.41
C LEU A 246 23.25 9.30 21.97
N ILE A 247 23.19 8.18 22.68
CA ILE A 247 23.87 6.93 22.30
C ILE A 247 22.83 5.86 22.01
N ILE A 248 22.93 5.22 20.85
CA ILE A 248 22.25 3.96 20.54
C ILE A 248 23.18 2.85 21.01
N GLU A 249 22.81 2.15 22.07
CA GLU A 249 23.56 1.03 22.62
C GLU A 249 22.95 -0.28 22.16
N ILE A 250 23.73 -1.11 21.47
CA ILE A 250 23.40 -2.51 21.17
C ILE A 250 24.32 -3.38 22.00
N TYR A 251 23.74 -4.17 22.91
CA TYR A 251 24.51 -4.89 23.94
C TYR A 251 24.43 -6.40 23.80
N SER A 252 25.39 -7.14 24.37
CA SER A 252 25.41 -8.60 24.30
C SER A 252 25.46 -9.14 22.86
N LEU A 253 26.32 -8.55 22.02
CA LEU A 253 26.52 -8.95 20.63
C LEU A 253 27.53 -10.10 20.50
N ALA A 254 27.28 -11.02 19.57
CA ALA A 254 28.31 -11.94 19.10
C ALA A 254 29.33 -11.22 18.21
N TRP A 255 30.51 -11.82 18.02
CA TRP A 255 31.57 -11.26 17.19
C TRP A 255 31.10 -10.92 15.76
N GLU A 256 30.39 -11.84 15.12
CA GLU A 256 29.88 -11.67 13.76
C GLU A 256 28.80 -10.57 13.69
N GLU A 257 27.97 -10.45 14.73
CA GLU A 257 26.92 -9.43 14.79
C GLU A 257 27.52 -8.03 14.93
N LEU A 258 28.51 -7.83 15.80
CA LEU A 258 29.21 -6.55 15.93
C LEU A 258 29.80 -6.12 14.58
N ASN A 259 30.49 -7.05 13.90
CA ASN A 259 31.07 -6.78 12.59
C ASN A 259 30.01 -6.42 11.53
N SER A 260 28.80 -6.97 11.65
CA SER A 260 27.68 -6.66 10.77
C SER A 260 27.09 -5.25 10.97
N PHE A 261 27.45 -4.53 12.04
CA PHE A 261 27.03 -3.15 12.32
C PHE A 261 28.11 -2.10 12.05
N LEU A 262 29.31 -2.52 11.63
CA LEU A 262 30.41 -1.60 11.34
C LEU A 262 30.10 -0.70 10.12
N PRO A 263 30.73 0.49 10.02
CA PRO A 263 30.53 1.40 8.90
C PRO A 263 30.75 0.74 7.53
N GLY A 264 29.83 0.99 6.59
CA GLY A 264 29.84 0.42 5.24
C GLY A 264 29.18 -0.96 5.10
N THR A 265 28.55 -1.47 6.16
CA THR A 265 27.73 -2.69 6.11
C THR A 265 26.26 -2.37 5.90
N HIS A 266 25.50 -3.33 5.37
CA HIS A 266 24.06 -3.13 5.11
C HIS A 266 23.25 -2.85 6.39
N ARG A 267 23.53 -3.54 7.52
CA ARG A 267 22.79 -3.28 8.78
C ARG A 267 23.16 -1.92 9.38
N HIS A 268 24.41 -1.46 9.22
CA HIS A 268 24.80 -0.11 9.62
C HIS A 268 24.04 0.96 8.82
N GLU A 269 23.99 0.82 7.49
CA GLU A 269 23.26 1.75 6.62
C GLU A 269 21.77 1.76 6.96
N LYS A 270 21.18 0.57 7.19
CA LYS A 270 19.80 0.43 7.63
C LYS A 270 19.57 1.16 8.95
N LEU A 271 20.37 0.89 9.99
CA LEU A 271 20.27 1.57 11.29
C LEU A 271 20.38 3.09 11.13
N SER A 272 21.42 3.58 10.43
CA SER A 272 21.66 5.00 10.19
C SER A 272 20.48 5.68 9.49
N ARG A 273 19.92 5.05 8.45
CA ARG A 273 18.78 5.60 7.69
C ARG A 273 17.51 5.72 8.55
N TYR A 274 17.15 4.66 9.28
CA TYR A 274 15.96 4.66 10.12
C TYR A 274 16.10 5.63 11.30
N THR A 275 17.29 5.74 11.90
CA THR A 275 17.57 6.75 12.93
C THR A 275 17.43 8.16 12.38
N LYS A 276 18.01 8.46 11.21
CA LYS A 276 17.91 9.78 10.56
C LYS A 276 16.47 10.14 10.20
N PHE A 277 15.68 9.16 9.75
CA PHE A 277 14.29 9.38 9.41
C PHE A 277 13.41 9.66 10.64
N TYR A 278 13.71 9.01 11.77
CA TYR A 278 12.96 9.22 13.01
C TYR A 278 13.29 10.55 13.69
N LEU A 279 14.57 10.92 13.71
CA LEU A 279 15.06 12.14 14.35
C LEU A 279 14.72 13.37 13.51
N VAL A 280 13.92 14.26 14.09
CA VAL A 280 13.56 15.55 13.49
C VAL A 280 14.61 16.62 13.85
N ASP A 281 15.23 16.49 15.03
CA ASP A 281 16.25 17.40 15.52
C ASP A 281 17.68 16.95 15.11
N PRO A 282 18.61 17.90 14.88
CA PRO A 282 20.00 17.61 14.49
C PRO A 282 20.85 17.13 15.69
N LEU A 283 20.43 16.03 16.33
CA LEU A 283 21.15 15.43 17.45
C LEU A 283 22.40 14.70 16.98
N ASP A 284 23.44 14.74 17.81
CA ASP A 284 24.63 13.93 17.63
C ASP A 284 24.37 12.51 18.13
N VAL A 285 24.57 11.54 17.25
CA VAL A 285 24.22 10.14 17.50
C VAL A 285 25.48 9.30 17.45
N GLU A 286 25.80 8.71 18.60
CA GLU A 286 26.82 7.68 18.69
C GLU A 286 26.18 6.29 18.71
N LEU A 287 26.82 5.34 18.04
CA LEU A 287 26.50 3.93 18.10
C LEU A 287 27.53 3.27 19.03
N LYS A 288 27.04 2.65 20.10
CA LYS A 288 27.84 1.84 21.04
C LYS A 288 27.47 0.38 20.85
N LEU A 289 28.43 -0.42 20.40
CA LEU A 289 28.30 -1.87 20.25
C LEU A 289 29.04 -2.54 21.40
N VAL A 290 28.35 -3.35 22.20
CA VAL A 290 28.93 -4.06 23.35
C VAL A 290 28.89 -5.57 23.07
N LEU A 291 30.05 -6.21 23.05
CA LEU A 291 30.16 -7.66 22.90
C LEU A 291 29.67 -8.40 24.15
N ALA A 292 29.16 -9.61 23.98
CA ALA A 292 28.95 -10.52 25.09
C ALA A 292 30.32 -10.97 25.68
N ALA A 293 30.34 -11.33 26.96
CA ALA A 293 31.55 -11.80 27.62
C ALA A 293 32.13 -13.03 26.88
N GLY A 294 33.43 -12.98 26.56
CA GLY A 294 34.13 -14.05 25.83
C GLY A 294 34.05 -13.99 24.30
N GLU A 295 33.25 -13.09 23.71
CA GLU A 295 33.16 -12.94 22.25
C GLU A 295 34.29 -12.11 21.64
N ALA A 296 34.96 -11.30 22.46
CA ALA A 296 36.06 -10.45 22.01
C ALA A 296 37.25 -11.30 21.55
N ARG A 297 37.69 -11.07 20.31
CA ARG A 297 38.85 -11.76 19.72
C ARG A 297 40.07 -10.83 19.71
N PRO A 298 41.27 -11.34 20.08
CA PRO A 298 42.49 -10.56 19.99
C PRO A 298 42.83 -10.29 18.52
N ILE A 299 43.33 -9.09 18.26
CA ILE A 299 43.76 -8.69 16.92
C ILE A 299 44.94 -9.54 16.43
N ARG A 300 44.96 -9.84 15.13
CA ARG A 300 46.14 -10.37 14.42
C ARG A 300 46.62 -9.34 13.42
N ILE A 301 47.91 -9.03 13.46
CA ILE A 301 48.54 -8.12 12.49
C ILE A 301 48.35 -8.72 11.09
N GLY A 302 47.87 -7.90 10.15
CA GLY A 302 47.59 -8.31 8.77
C GLY A 302 46.16 -8.78 8.50
N ASP A 303 45.26 -8.78 9.49
CA ASP A 303 43.84 -9.07 9.24
C ASP A 303 43.18 -7.93 8.44
N PRO A 304 42.71 -8.18 7.20
CA PRO A 304 42.09 -7.16 6.37
C PRO A 304 40.73 -6.67 6.90
N LYS A 305 40.12 -7.37 7.86
CA LYS A 305 38.83 -7.00 8.47
C LYS A 305 38.99 -6.14 9.72
N ALA A 306 40.21 -6.01 10.24
CA ALA A 306 40.47 -5.25 11.44
C ALA A 306 40.46 -3.73 11.15
N ARG A 307 39.73 -2.97 11.96
CA ARG A 307 39.54 -1.52 11.85
C ARG A 307 39.78 -0.86 13.21
N LEU A 308 40.74 0.06 13.25
CA LEU A 308 41.13 0.76 14.47
C LEU A 308 39.96 1.55 15.05
N GLY A 309 39.78 1.48 16.37
CA GLY A 309 38.68 2.14 17.08
C GLY A 309 37.30 1.48 16.93
N LEU A 310 37.22 0.36 16.19
CA LEU A 310 35.95 -0.31 15.88
C LEU A 310 35.92 -1.79 16.32
N ASN A 311 36.85 -2.61 15.86
CA ASN A 311 36.84 -4.06 16.16
C ASN A 311 38.23 -4.60 16.51
N MET A 312 39.10 -3.72 17.02
CA MET A 312 40.45 -4.06 17.45
C MET A 312 40.54 -4.04 18.97
N TRP A 313 40.76 -5.21 19.58
CA TRP A 313 41.10 -5.35 21.00
C TRP A 313 42.47 -6.00 21.16
N CYS A 314 43.23 -5.49 22.13
CA CYS A 314 44.54 -6.01 22.52
C CYS A 314 44.49 -6.34 24.03
N PHE A 315 44.52 -7.63 24.37
CA PHE A 315 44.53 -8.10 25.75
C PHE A 315 45.28 -9.43 25.84
N ALA A 316 45.81 -9.73 27.03
CA ALA A 316 46.48 -10.99 27.34
C ALA A 316 45.53 -11.84 28.21
N GLY A 317 45.03 -12.96 27.68
CA GLY A 317 44.08 -13.86 28.37
C GLY A 317 43.11 -14.54 27.40
N GLU A 318 42.22 -15.38 27.94
CA GLU A 318 41.17 -16.08 27.17
C GLU A 318 39.99 -15.17 26.82
N SER A 319 39.67 -14.17 27.67
CA SER A 319 38.54 -13.25 27.47
C SER A 319 38.80 -11.86 28.08
N ILE A 320 37.99 -10.87 27.66
CA ILE A 320 37.86 -9.55 28.28
C ILE A 320 36.38 -9.30 28.57
N ASP A 321 36.08 -8.69 29.72
CA ASP A 321 34.70 -8.53 30.20
C ASP A 321 33.99 -7.31 29.61
N ASP A 322 34.71 -6.22 29.32
CA ASP A 322 34.14 -4.99 28.76
C ASP A 322 34.79 -4.67 27.41
N ALA A 323 34.26 -5.30 26.35
CA ALA A 323 34.63 -5.02 24.98
C ALA A 323 33.51 -4.26 24.28
N SER A 324 33.69 -2.95 24.12
CA SER A 324 32.77 -2.09 23.38
C SER A 324 33.45 -1.22 22.34
N ALA A 325 32.71 -0.92 21.29
CA ALA A 325 33.10 -0.04 20.21
C ALA A 325 32.12 1.14 20.15
N VAL A 326 32.64 2.37 20.12
CA VAL A 326 31.83 3.59 20.07
C VAL A 326 32.29 4.43 18.89
N TYR A 327 31.34 4.80 18.03
CA TYR A 327 31.63 5.66 16.88
C TYR A 327 30.38 6.45 16.48
N GLN A 328 30.60 7.54 15.75
CA GLN A 328 29.51 8.39 15.27
C GLN A 328 28.75 7.69 14.14
N LEU A 329 27.41 7.65 14.24
CA LEU A 329 26.56 6.93 13.29
C LEU A 329 26.43 7.63 11.93
N ALA A 330 26.53 8.96 11.92
CA ALA A 330 26.68 9.79 10.73
C ALA A 330 27.04 11.23 11.14
N PRO A 331 27.76 11.99 10.31
CA PRO A 331 27.89 13.43 10.50
C PRO A 331 26.56 14.16 10.30
N ARG A 332 26.49 15.40 10.81
CA ARG A 332 25.35 16.36 10.80
C ARG A 332 24.46 16.27 9.55
N PRO A 333 23.15 16.57 9.70
CA PRO A 333 22.11 16.20 8.74
C PRO A 333 22.39 16.62 7.30
N PHE A 334 21.89 15.76 6.41
CA PHE A 334 21.60 16.08 5.02
C PHE A 334 20.70 17.32 4.99
N ASN A 335 21.15 18.38 4.31
CA ASN A 335 20.32 19.53 3.97
C ASN A 335 19.86 19.33 2.51
N PRO A 336 18.74 18.63 2.25
CA PRO A 336 18.14 18.73 0.94
C PRO A 336 17.66 20.17 0.81
N SER A 337 18.25 20.91 -0.12
CA SER A 337 17.59 22.11 -0.64
C SER A 337 16.16 21.71 -1.01
N PRO A 338 15.14 22.49 -0.62
CA PRO A 338 13.77 22.17 -1.01
C PRO A 338 13.73 22.05 -2.54
N PRO A 339 13.13 21.01 -3.12
CA PRO A 339 12.88 20.99 -4.54
C PRO A 339 12.06 22.23 -4.89
N GLU A 340 12.42 22.90 -6.00
CA GLU A 340 11.55 23.91 -6.58
C GLU A 340 10.17 23.27 -6.80
N PRO A 341 9.06 23.99 -6.54
CA PRO A 341 7.72 23.46 -6.74
C PRO A 341 7.57 23.08 -8.22
N GLY A 342 7.78 21.79 -8.50
CA GLY A 342 7.42 21.18 -9.76
C GLY A 342 5.92 21.33 -9.89
N ALA A 343 5.50 21.99 -10.96
CA ALA A 343 4.09 22.10 -11.32
C ALA A 343 3.53 20.69 -11.49
N GLY A 344 2.94 20.15 -10.42
CA GLY A 344 1.99 19.05 -10.53
C GLY A 344 0.94 19.51 -11.51
N GLN A 345 0.90 18.87 -12.68
CA GLN A 345 -0.19 19.08 -13.61
C GLN A 345 -1.47 18.78 -12.83
N PRO A 346 -2.43 19.72 -12.77
CA PRO A 346 -3.71 19.42 -12.18
C PRO A 346 -4.23 18.18 -12.90
N SER A 347 -4.54 17.13 -12.14
CA SER A 347 -5.35 16.04 -12.63
C SER A 347 -6.59 16.69 -13.24
N GLU A 348 -6.73 16.65 -14.57
CA GLU A 348 -7.90 17.18 -15.26
C GLU A 348 -9.13 16.60 -14.55
N GLU A 349 -9.89 17.47 -13.88
CA GLU A 349 -11.17 17.10 -13.29
C GLU A 349 -12.03 16.58 -14.44
N ARG A 350 -12.14 15.25 -14.53
CA ARG A 350 -12.92 14.62 -15.59
C ARG A 350 -14.35 15.09 -15.46
N GLY A 351 -14.87 15.72 -16.51
CA GLY A 351 -16.25 16.15 -16.54
C GLY A 351 -17.17 14.94 -16.45
N PHE A 352 -18.38 15.12 -15.90
CA PHE A 352 -19.40 14.08 -15.91
C PHE A 352 -19.62 13.46 -17.30
N THR A 353 -19.49 14.27 -18.35
CA THR A 353 -19.60 13.86 -19.76
C THR A 353 -18.61 12.75 -20.14
N ASP A 354 -17.41 12.73 -19.54
CA ASP A 354 -16.39 11.72 -19.85
C ASP A 354 -16.77 10.37 -19.24
N TYR A 355 -17.28 10.37 -17.99
CA TYR A 355 -17.84 9.17 -17.36
C TYR A 355 -19.01 8.62 -18.15
N TYR A 356 -19.93 9.49 -18.57
CA TYR A 356 -21.11 9.11 -19.34
C TYR A 356 -20.73 8.48 -20.68
N ARG A 357 -19.87 9.14 -21.48
CA ARG A 357 -19.42 8.61 -22.78
C ARG A 357 -18.72 7.27 -22.63
N ARG A 358 -17.84 7.14 -21.64
CA ARG A 358 -17.12 5.89 -21.38
C ARG A 358 -18.07 4.74 -21.03
N GLU A 359 -19.07 4.99 -20.19
CA GLU A 359 -20.05 3.97 -19.84
C GLU A 359 -20.94 3.58 -21.02
N LEU A 360 -21.40 4.57 -21.78
CA LEU A 360 -22.22 4.32 -22.96
C LEU A 360 -21.46 3.52 -24.02
N ASP A 361 -20.19 3.86 -24.25
CA ASP A 361 -19.33 3.12 -25.17
C ASP A 361 -19.08 1.68 -24.70
N CYS A 362 -18.93 1.47 -23.39
CA CYS A 362 -18.80 0.14 -22.81
C CYS A 362 -20.07 -0.70 -23.05
N LEU A 363 -21.24 -0.18 -22.71
CA LEU A 363 -22.51 -0.86 -22.91
C LEU A 363 -22.78 -1.15 -24.40
N ARG A 364 -22.51 -0.18 -25.29
CA ARG A 364 -22.64 -0.37 -26.75
C ARG A 364 -21.69 -1.44 -27.28
N LYS A 365 -20.45 -1.53 -26.77
CA LYS A 365 -19.51 -2.60 -27.14
C LYS A 365 -20.04 -3.98 -26.73
N GLN A 366 -20.59 -4.09 -25.52
CA GLN A 366 -21.19 -5.35 -25.04
C GLN A 366 -22.44 -5.71 -25.86
N ALA A 367 -23.30 -4.73 -26.14
CA ALA A 367 -24.48 -4.91 -27.01
C ALA A 367 -24.09 -5.34 -28.44
N ALA A 368 -23.01 -4.81 -28.99
CA ALA A 368 -22.47 -5.24 -30.29
C ALA A 368 -21.82 -6.64 -30.25
N GLY A 369 -21.29 -7.07 -29.10
CA GLY A 369 -20.88 -8.45 -28.86
C GLY A 369 -22.10 -9.39 -28.89
N PHE A 370 -23.12 -9.06 -28.10
CA PHE A 370 -24.39 -9.78 -28.05
C PHE A 370 -25.07 -9.88 -29.42
N ALA A 371 -25.11 -8.79 -30.19
CA ALA A 371 -25.68 -8.76 -31.53
C ALA A 371 -24.96 -9.72 -32.51
N ARG A 372 -23.65 -9.96 -32.34
CA ARG A 372 -22.90 -10.92 -33.16
C ARG A 372 -23.25 -12.36 -32.80
N GLU A 373 -23.53 -12.63 -31.53
CA GLU A 373 -23.97 -13.94 -31.04
C GLU A 373 -25.43 -14.24 -31.40
N HIS A 374 -26.27 -13.20 -31.60
CA HIS A 374 -27.68 -13.32 -31.99
C HIS A 374 -28.03 -12.52 -33.27
N PRO A 375 -27.68 -13.05 -34.46
CA PRO A 375 -27.81 -12.32 -35.73
C PRO A 375 -29.23 -11.89 -36.11
N SER A 376 -30.25 -12.64 -35.67
CA SER A 376 -31.67 -12.35 -35.94
C SER A 376 -32.13 -11.01 -35.34
N LEU A 377 -31.43 -10.51 -34.31
CA LEU A 377 -31.81 -9.33 -33.55
C LEU A 377 -30.75 -8.23 -33.53
N ALA A 378 -29.59 -8.50 -34.14
CA ALA A 378 -28.55 -7.53 -34.38
C ALA A 378 -29.06 -6.18 -34.93
N PRO A 379 -30.04 -6.12 -35.86
CA PRO A 379 -30.57 -4.85 -36.37
C PRO A 379 -31.33 -4.02 -35.34
N ARG A 380 -31.95 -4.65 -34.33
CA ARG A 380 -32.72 -3.96 -33.28
C ARG A 380 -31.85 -3.43 -32.15
N ILE A 381 -30.69 -4.04 -31.94
CA ILE A 381 -29.80 -3.76 -30.80
C ILE A 381 -28.61 -2.90 -31.20
N SER A 382 -28.16 -3.00 -32.47
CA SER A 382 -26.96 -2.32 -32.94
C SER A 382 -27.09 -1.86 -34.39
N GLY A 383 -26.52 -0.69 -34.71
CA GLY A 383 -26.49 -0.13 -36.07
C GLY A 383 -27.57 0.94 -36.33
N GLN A 384 -27.73 1.35 -37.59
CA GLN A 384 -28.60 2.47 -37.99
C GLN A 384 -30.11 2.21 -37.81
N ALA A 385 -30.52 0.96 -37.58
CA ALA A 385 -31.91 0.54 -37.40
C ALA A 385 -32.24 0.13 -35.96
N ALA A 386 -31.37 0.46 -34.99
CA ALA A 386 -31.56 0.10 -33.59
C ALA A 386 -32.85 0.71 -33.02
N ASP A 387 -33.52 -0.05 -32.16
CA ASP A 387 -34.75 0.38 -31.50
C ASP A 387 -34.47 1.59 -30.59
N PRO A 388 -35.15 2.74 -30.79
CA PRO A 388 -34.94 3.93 -29.97
C PRO A 388 -35.20 3.71 -28.47
N GLY A 389 -36.09 2.77 -28.11
CA GLY A 389 -36.39 2.42 -26.73
C GLY A 389 -35.25 1.67 -26.04
N LEU A 390 -34.62 0.72 -26.74
CA LEU A 390 -33.46 0.01 -26.23
C LEU A 390 -32.25 0.94 -26.08
N GLU A 391 -32.03 1.83 -27.06
CA GLU A 391 -30.95 2.81 -26.98
C GLU A 391 -31.13 3.75 -25.78
N ARG A 392 -32.35 4.27 -25.56
CA ARG A 392 -32.67 5.09 -24.39
C ARG A 392 -32.43 4.37 -23.07
N LEU A 393 -32.67 3.06 -23.02
CA LEU A 393 -32.41 2.26 -21.83
C LEU A 393 -30.91 2.14 -21.56
N LEU A 394 -30.10 1.93 -22.61
CA LEU A 394 -28.64 1.92 -22.49
C LEU A 394 -28.10 3.29 -22.07
N GLU A 395 -28.63 4.38 -22.64
CA GLU A 395 -28.32 5.76 -22.24
C GLU A 395 -28.67 6.03 -20.76
N GLY A 396 -29.88 5.65 -20.32
CA GLY A 396 -30.29 5.80 -18.92
C GLY A 396 -29.42 4.99 -17.95
N THR A 397 -29.06 3.76 -18.34
CA THR A 397 -28.16 2.90 -17.57
C THR A 397 -26.75 3.52 -17.50
N ALA A 398 -26.22 4.00 -18.63
CA ALA A 398 -24.93 4.67 -18.70
C ALA A 398 -24.90 5.92 -17.82
N PHE A 399 -25.99 6.71 -17.80
CA PHE A 399 -26.13 7.89 -16.97
C PHE A 399 -26.04 7.55 -15.47
N LEU A 400 -26.78 6.55 -15.01
CA LEU A 400 -26.76 6.11 -13.61
C LEU A 400 -25.39 5.54 -13.21
N ASN A 401 -24.81 4.70 -14.07
CA ASN A 401 -23.48 4.12 -13.84
C ASN A 401 -22.38 5.19 -13.81
N ALA A 402 -22.49 6.21 -14.66
CA ALA A 402 -21.57 7.34 -14.68
C ALA A 402 -21.65 8.18 -13.40
N LEU A 403 -22.86 8.43 -12.86
CA LEU A 403 -23.02 9.09 -11.56
C LEU A 403 -22.37 8.29 -10.42
N LEU A 404 -22.60 6.97 -10.41
CA LEU A 404 -22.03 6.08 -9.41
C LEU A 404 -20.49 6.06 -9.52
N GLN A 405 -19.95 5.94 -10.72
CA GLN A 405 -18.50 5.96 -10.91
C GLN A 405 -17.86 7.28 -10.57
N ARG A 406 -18.49 8.40 -10.95
CA ARG A 406 -18.04 9.71 -10.52
C ARG A 406 -17.98 9.76 -8.99
N LYS A 407 -19.04 9.33 -8.29
CA LYS A 407 -19.02 9.26 -6.82
C LYS A 407 -17.98 8.28 -6.25
N LEU A 408 -17.64 7.22 -6.98
CA LEU A 408 -16.56 6.31 -6.59
C LEU A 408 -15.17 6.90 -6.78
N ASP A 409 -15.00 7.75 -7.78
CA ASP A 409 -13.73 8.42 -8.11
C ASP A 409 -13.58 9.80 -7.45
N ASP A 410 -14.67 10.42 -7.00
CA ASP A 410 -14.65 11.48 -6.01
C ASP A 410 -13.98 10.87 -4.76
N ASP A 411 -12.84 11.43 -4.35
CA ASP A 411 -11.86 10.81 -3.45
C ASP A 411 -12.40 10.57 -2.02
N PHE A 412 -11.73 11.03 -0.96
CA PHE A 412 -12.29 11.09 0.39
C PHE A 412 -12.61 12.57 0.67
N PRO A 413 -13.67 13.16 0.09
CA PRO A 413 -13.93 14.60 0.24
C PRO A 413 -14.18 14.95 1.71
N GLU A 414 -14.73 13.99 2.46
CA GLU A 414 -15.03 14.10 3.89
C GLU A 414 -13.78 14.33 4.75
N PHE A 415 -12.60 13.81 4.36
CA PHE A 415 -11.34 14.07 5.07
C PHE A 415 -10.71 15.43 4.73
N ILE A 416 -11.01 15.98 3.56
CA ILE A 416 -10.39 17.22 3.06
C ILE A 416 -11.22 18.45 3.44
N HIS A 417 -12.54 18.31 3.57
CA HIS A 417 -13.45 19.42 3.88
C HIS A 417 -13.69 19.65 5.38
N GLU A 418 -13.29 18.72 6.26
CA GLU A 418 -13.46 18.85 7.72
C GLU A 418 -12.18 19.27 8.48
N VAL A 419 -11.11 19.67 7.79
CA VAL A 419 -9.88 20.22 8.42
C VAL A 419 -9.81 21.73 8.31
#